data_AF-T1J0T3-F1
#
_entry.id   AF-T1J0T3-F1
#
_cell.length_a   1.000
_cell.length_b   1.000
_cell.length_c   1.000
_cell.angle_alpha   90.00
_cell.angle_beta   90.00
_cell.angle_gamma   90.00
#
_symmetry.space_group_name_H-M   'P 1'
#
loop_
_entity.id
_entity.type
_entity.pdbx_description
1 polymer ?
#
loop_
_entity_poly.entity_id
_entity_poly.type
_entity_poly.pdbx_seq_one_letter_code
_entity_poly.pdbx_strand_id
1 'polypeptide(L)'
;MFQCSFHVSFRHFEGLMKFFTPKKSRRDIYLAFKVLDINQVGTIQLDEFYQVYIASAYIWKAKRVEVLWFRYLCEPFQSAINAIHKFVTWQWFEYIMFVIIFLNGIWVVIETIQIQNGRKFLADWSDIMFLSSNFFIITH
;
A
#
# COMPACT_ATOMS: atom_id res chain seq x y z
N MET A 1 52.57 0.56 -5.45
CA MET A 1 51.42 -0.37 -5.39
C MET A 1 50.63 -0.15 -6.68
N PHE A 2 50.65 -1.11 -7.60
CA PHE A 2 49.99 -0.95 -8.90
C PHE A 2 48.48 -1.03 -8.69
N GLN A 3 47.80 0.12 -8.67
CA GLN A 3 46.35 0.17 -8.71
C GLN A 3 45.94 -0.17 -10.15
N CYS A 4 45.73 -1.45 -10.42
CA CYS A 4 45.14 -1.87 -11.69
C CYS A 4 43.70 -1.36 -11.69
N SER A 5 43.42 -0.31 -12.46
CA SER A 5 42.10 0.33 -12.50
C SER A 5 41.09 -0.67 -13.08
N PHE A 6 40.32 -1.31 -12.21
CA PHE A 6 39.26 -2.23 -12.60
C PHE A 6 38.03 -1.41 -13.00
N HIS A 7 37.70 -1.45 -14.28
CA HIS A 7 36.51 -0.81 -14.83
C HIS A 7 35.67 -1.86 -15.55
N VAL A 8 34.43 -2.05 -15.10
CA VAL A 8 33.46 -2.94 -15.73
C VAL A 8 32.53 -2.11 -16.59
N SER A 9 32.57 -2.36 -17.91
CA SER A 9 31.60 -1.78 -18.83
C SER A 9 30.27 -2.53 -18.77
N PHE A 10 29.19 -1.87 -19.19
CA PHE A 10 27.84 -2.45 -19.17
C PHE A 10 27.76 -3.81 -19.89
N ARG A 11 28.48 -4.01 -21.00
CA ARG A 11 28.47 -5.29 -21.74
C ARG A 11 28.99 -6.46 -20.89
N HIS A 12 30.06 -6.24 -20.11
CA HIS A 12 30.61 -7.26 -19.23
C HIS A 12 29.66 -7.53 -18.05
N PHE A 13 29.07 -6.47 -17.49
CA PHE A 13 28.07 -6.58 -16.43
C PHE A 13 26.79 -7.32 -16.90
N GLU A 14 26.31 -7.04 -18.10
CA GLU A 14 25.16 -7.72 -18.71
C GLU A 14 25.44 -9.21 -18.89
N GLY A 15 26.64 -9.57 -19.35
CA GLY A 15 27.09 -10.96 -19.45
C GLY A 15 27.08 -11.67 -18.10
N LEU A 16 27.64 -11.05 -17.06
CA LEU A 16 27.64 -11.57 -15.70
C LEU A 16 26.21 -11.78 -15.17
N MET A 17 25.36 -10.76 -15.29
CA MET A 17 24.00 -10.77 -14.76
C MET A 17 23.10 -11.81 -15.46
N LYS A 18 23.40 -12.15 -16.71
CA LYS A 18 22.71 -13.24 -17.43
C LYS A 18 22.90 -14.60 -16.78
N PHE A 19 24.08 -14.88 -16.21
CA PHE A 19 24.35 -16.12 -15.48
C PHE A 19 23.97 -16.03 -14.01
N PHE A 20 24.20 -14.88 -13.38
CA PHE A 20 23.92 -14.68 -11.96
C PHE A 20 22.42 -14.62 -11.65
N THR A 21 21.64 -13.88 -12.46
CA THR A 21 20.18 -13.74 -12.31
C THR A 21 19.47 -13.91 -13.65
N PRO A 22 19.34 -15.14 -14.18
CA PRO A 22 18.81 -15.40 -15.52
C PRO A 22 17.34 -14.99 -15.68
N LYS A 23 16.59 -14.85 -14.58
CA LYS A 23 15.17 -14.46 -14.58
C LYS A 23 14.94 -12.95 -14.71
N LYS A 24 15.96 -12.11 -14.55
CA LYS A 24 15.81 -10.65 -14.63
C LYS A 24 15.75 -10.16 -16.06
N SER A 25 14.90 -9.17 -16.33
CA SER A 25 14.81 -8.56 -17.65
C SER A 25 16.04 -7.67 -17.93
N ARG A 26 16.35 -7.43 -19.20
CA ARG A 26 17.43 -6.52 -19.60
C ARG A 26 17.29 -5.12 -19.00
N ARG A 27 16.05 -4.64 -18.83
CA ARG A 27 15.74 -3.35 -18.20
C ARG A 27 16.14 -3.34 -16.73
N ASP A 28 15.85 -4.42 -16.01
CA ASP A 28 16.17 -4.57 -14.59
C ASP A 28 17.69 -4.63 -14.37
N ILE A 29 18.40 -5.29 -15.29
CA ILE A 29 19.87 -5.34 -15.31
C ILE A 29 20.44 -3.94 -15.55
N TYR A 30 19.88 -3.19 -16.50
CA TYR A 30 20.29 -1.80 -16.75
C TYR A 30 20.02 -0.88 -15.56
N LEU A 31 18.88 -1.03 -14.89
CA LEU A 31 18.57 -0.26 -13.69
C LEU A 31 19.52 -0.59 -12.54
N ALA A 32 19.87 -1.87 -12.37
CA ALA A 32 20.88 -2.29 -11.41
C ALA A 32 22.26 -1.69 -11.74
N PHE A 33 22.66 -1.69 -13.02
CA PHE A 33 23.90 -1.05 -13.47
C PHE A 33 23.89 0.45 -13.14
N LYS A 34 22.78 1.14 -13.41
CA LYS A 34 22.64 2.57 -13.15
C LYS A 34 22.67 2.92 -11.66
N VAL A 35 22.22 2.02 -10.78
CA VAL A 35 22.33 2.21 -9.33
C VAL A 35 23.74 1.95 -8.80
N LEU A 36 24.49 1.08 -9.47
CA LEU A 36 25.90 0.83 -9.14
C LEU A 36 26.83 1.93 -9.63
N ASP A 37 26.50 2.60 -10.74
CA ASP A 37 27.26 3.74 -11.30
C ASP A 37 27.01 5.02 -10.49
N ILE A 38 27.56 5.07 -9.26
CA ILE A 38 27.43 6.19 -8.32
C ILE A 38 28.11 7.43 -8.91
N ASN A 39 29.27 7.24 -9.53
CA ASN A 39 30.06 8.32 -10.12
C ASN A 39 29.54 8.79 -11.50
N GLN A 40 28.53 8.13 -12.07
CA GLN A 40 27.91 8.44 -13.38
C GLN A 40 28.93 8.51 -14.53
N VAL A 41 29.98 7.70 -14.46
CA VAL A 41 31.06 7.65 -15.45
C VAL A 41 30.71 6.70 -16.59
N GLY A 42 29.67 5.87 -16.43
CA GLY A 42 29.28 4.84 -17.40
C GLY A 42 30.13 3.57 -17.32
N THR A 43 30.99 3.46 -16.30
CA THR A 43 31.77 2.26 -15.97
C THR A 43 31.76 2.06 -14.47
N ILE A 44 31.56 0.81 -14.03
CA ILE A 44 31.55 0.46 -12.61
C ILE A 44 32.99 0.23 -12.15
N GLN A 45 33.42 0.96 -11.13
CA GLN A 45 34.69 0.76 -10.44
C GLN A 45 34.62 -0.41 -9.45
N LEU A 46 35.76 -0.89 -8.95
CA LEU A 46 35.80 -2.06 -8.07
C LEU A 46 35.05 -1.85 -6.76
N ASP A 47 35.17 -0.65 -6.18
CA ASP A 47 34.48 -0.23 -4.97
C ASP A 47 32.95 -0.24 -5.15
N GLU A 48 32.48 0.27 -6.29
CA GLU A 48 31.06 0.25 -6.69
C GLU A 48 30.57 -1.19 -6.93
N PHE A 49 31.40 -2.03 -7.55
CA PHE A 49 31.04 -3.41 -7.87
C PHE A 49 30.77 -4.27 -6.63
N TYR A 50 31.36 -3.97 -5.47
CA TYR A 50 31.05 -4.71 -4.22
C TYR A 50 29.57 -4.64 -3.83
N GLN A 51 28.86 -3.59 -4.25
CA GLN A 51 27.42 -3.43 -3.97
C GLN A 51 26.52 -4.21 -4.93
N VAL A 52 27.07 -4.99 -5.87
CA VAL A 52 26.30 -5.73 -6.87
C VAL A 52 25.27 -6.67 -6.26
N TYR A 53 25.58 -7.29 -5.12
CA TYR A 53 24.63 -8.18 -4.42
C TYR A 53 23.41 -7.43 -3.91
N ILE A 54 23.60 -6.21 -3.43
CA ILE A 54 22.52 -5.35 -2.94
C ILE A 54 21.70 -4.85 -4.14
N ALA A 55 22.36 -4.31 -5.17
CA ALA A 55 21.70 -3.82 -6.38
C ALA A 55 20.91 -4.91 -7.13
N SER A 56 21.44 -6.14 -7.16
CA SER A 56 20.79 -7.29 -7.80
C SER A 56 19.67 -7.91 -6.94
N ALA A 57 19.63 -7.67 -5.63
CA ALA A 57 18.50 -8.08 -4.79
C ALA A 57 17.24 -7.23 -5.01
N TYR A 58 17.36 -6.01 -5.55
CA TYR A 58 16.20 -5.14 -5.78
C TYR A 58 15.26 -5.67 -6.87
N ILE A 59 13.96 -5.64 -6.57
CA ILE A 59 12.87 -5.88 -7.53
C ILE A 59 12.45 -4.54 -8.12
N TRP A 60 12.72 -4.35 -9.40
CA TRP A 60 12.36 -3.13 -10.11
C TRP A 60 10.87 -3.16 -10.46
N LYS A 61 10.14 -2.18 -9.93
CA LYS A 61 8.75 -1.93 -10.33
C LYS A 61 8.66 -0.53 -10.90
N ALA A 62 8.10 -0.42 -12.09
CA ALA A 62 7.76 0.88 -12.63
C ALA A 62 6.74 1.53 -11.70
N LYS A 63 6.98 2.80 -11.34
CA LYS A 63 5.97 3.63 -10.66
C LYS A 63 4.83 3.88 -11.65
N ARG A 64 3.89 2.94 -11.71
CA ARG A 64 2.62 3.15 -12.38
C ARG A 64 1.81 4.04 -11.44
N VAL A 65 1.42 5.23 -11.91
CA VAL A 65 0.27 5.92 -11.30
C VAL A 65 -0.84 4.89 -11.37
N GLU A 66 -1.34 4.45 -10.21
CA GLU A 66 -2.37 3.43 -10.15
C GLU A 66 -3.50 3.87 -11.08
N VAL A 67 -3.65 3.15 -12.20
CA VAL A 67 -4.75 3.42 -13.11
C VAL A 67 -5.95 2.94 -12.32
N LEU A 68 -6.66 3.91 -11.73
CA LEU A 68 -7.79 3.63 -10.87
C LEU A 68 -8.74 2.73 -11.66
N TRP A 69 -9.14 1.60 -11.05
CA TRP A 69 -9.96 0.57 -11.67
C TRP A 69 -11.26 1.13 -12.28
N PHE A 70 -11.69 2.31 -11.82
CA PHE A 70 -12.86 3.02 -12.30
C PHE A 70 -12.69 3.75 -13.63
N ARG A 71 -11.49 3.81 -14.21
CA ARG A 71 -11.26 4.46 -15.52
C ARG A 71 -12.03 3.80 -16.67
N TYR A 72 -12.56 2.60 -16.45
CA TYR A 72 -13.37 1.84 -17.40
C TYR A 72 -14.89 1.96 -17.16
N LEU A 73 -15.33 2.67 -16.12
CA LEU A 73 -16.75 2.85 -15.80
C LEU A 73 -17.36 4.01 -16.60
N CYS A 74 -18.69 4.03 -16.74
CA CYS A 74 -19.40 5.08 -17.47
C CYS A 74 -19.11 6.47 -16.87
N GLU A 75 -18.92 7.50 -17.72
CA GLU A 75 -18.57 8.89 -17.38
C GLU A 75 -19.23 9.46 -16.10
N PRO A 76 -20.55 9.31 -15.83
CA PRO A 76 -21.15 9.86 -14.61
C PRO A 76 -20.66 9.19 -13.32
N PHE A 77 -20.35 7.89 -13.37
CA PHE A 77 -19.92 7.12 -12.21
C PHE A 77 -18.44 7.35 -11.89
N GLN A 78 -17.62 7.70 -12.90
CA GLN A 78 -16.22 8.06 -12.70
C GLN A 78 -16.07 9.30 -11.82
N SER A 79 -16.92 10.32 -12.01
CA SER A 79 -16.89 11.55 -11.21
C SER A 79 -17.24 11.28 -9.74
N ALA A 80 -18.28 10.46 -9.48
CA ALA A 80 -18.66 10.06 -8.13
C ALA A 80 -17.56 9.24 -7.43
N ILE A 81 -16.96 8.27 -8.11
CA ILE A 81 -15.87 7.47 -7.53
C ILE A 81 -14.63 8.33 -7.30
N ASN A 82 -14.30 9.26 -8.21
CA ASN A 82 -13.16 10.15 -8.03
C ASN A 82 -13.35 11.07 -6.82
N ALA A 83 -14.57 11.56 -6.59
CA ALA A 83 -14.92 12.33 -5.39
C ALA A 83 -14.75 11.50 -4.11
N ILE A 84 -15.21 10.24 -4.11
CA ILE A 84 -15.05 9.31 -2.98
C ILE A 84 -13.57 8.98 -2.76
N HIS A 85 -12.81 8.73 -3.82
CA HIS A 85 -11.38 8.45 -3.73
C HIS A 85 -10.62 9.64 -3.14
N LYS A 86 -10.95 10.86 -3.58
CA LYS A 86 -10.40 12.10 -3.01
C LYS A 86 -10.79 12.29 -1.55
N PHE A 87 -12.01 11.89 -1.17
CA PHE A 87 -12.47 11.94 0.21
C PHE A 87 -11.72 10.95 1.11
N VAL A 88 -11.56 9.71 0.66
CA VAL A 88 -10.88 8.63 1.40
C VAL A 88 -9.37 8.85 1.50
N THR A 89 -8.73 9.40 0.46
CA THR A 89 -7.28 9.69 0.47
C THR A 89 -6.93 10.97 1.25
N TRP A 90 -7.92 11.63 1.86
CA TRP A 90 -7.70 12.85 2.59
C TRP A 90 -7.09 12.57 3.97
N GLN A 91 -6.03 13.29 4.35
CA GLN A 91 -5.32 13.08 5.62
C GLN A 91 -6.20 13.24 6.87
N TRP A 92 -7.27 14.04 6.79
CA TRP A 92 -8.23 14.21 7.89
C TRP A 92 -9.18 13.03 8.06
N PHE A 93 -9.39 12.24 7.00
CA PHE A 93 -10.28 11.08 7.05
C PHE A 93 -9.78 10.04 8.06
N GLU A 94 -8.47 9.81 8.12
CA GLU A 94 -7.86 8.92 9.11
C GLU A 94 -8.16 9.39 10.54
N TYR A 95 -8.00 10.68 10.82
CA TYR A 95 -8.29 11.24 12.15
C TYR A 95 -9.77 11.07 12.53
N ILE A 96 -10.69 11.33 11.60
CA ILE A 96 -12.13 11.15 11.81
C ILE A 96 -12.44 9.68 12.13
N MET A 97 -11.84 8.73 11.41
CA MET A 97 -12.02 7.30 11.68
C MET A 97 -11.56 6.93 13.10
N PHE A 98 -10.41 7.43 13.55
CA PHE A 98 -9.94 7.19 14.92
C PHE A 98 -10.88 7.78 15.97
N VAL A 99 -11.40 8.99 15.75
CA VAL A 99 -12.38 9.60 16.66
C VAL A 99 -13.66 8.76 16.74
N ILE A 100 -14.17 8.27 15.61
CA ILE A 100 -15.37 7.42 15.57
C ILE A 100 -15.13 6.13 16.35
N ILE A 101 -14.00 5.45 16.13
CA ILE A 101 -13.64 4.22 16.85
C ILE A 101 -13.52 4.48 18.35
N PHE A 102 -12.89 5.58 18.74
CA PHE A 102 -12.72 5.95 20.15
C PHE A 102 -14.06 6.24 20.83
N LEU A 103 -14.94 7.00 20.18
CA LEU A 103 -16.28 7.28 20.67
C LEU A 103 -17.13 5.99 20.78
N ASN A 104 -17.02 5.09 19.80
CA ASN A 104 -17.67 3.78 19.85
C ASN A 104 -17.15 2.96 21.05
N GLY A 105 -15.83 2.96 21.30
CA GLY A 105 -15.24 2.31 22.47
C GLY A 105 -15.77 2.87 23.79
N ILE A 106 -15.85 4.19 23.93
CA ILE A 106 -16.45 4.84 25.11
C ILE A 106 -17.91 4.44 25.26
N TRP A 107 -18.66 4.44 24.16
CA TRP A 107 -20.08 4.06 24.15
C TRP A 107 -20.29 2.66 24.72
N VAL A 108 -19.51 1.67 24.25
CA VAL A 108 -19.57 0.28 24.73
C VAL A 108 -19.22 0.19 26.23
N VAL A 109 -18.24 0.96 26.71
CA VAL A 109 -17.86 0.97 28.13
C VAL A 109 -18.98 1.55 29.00
N ILE A 110 -19.60 2.65 28.56
CA ILE A 110 -20.73 3.26 29.25
C ILE A 110 -21.90 2.27 29.32
N GLU A 111 -22.23 1.64 28.19
CA GLU A 111 -23.28 0.64 28.09
C GLU A 111 -23.04 -0.53 29.06
N THR A 112 -21.80 -1.04 29.11
CA THR A 112 -21.42 -2.14 30.01
C THR A 112 -21.61 -1.77 31.49
N ILE A 113 -21.19 -0.57 31.90
CA ILE A 113 -21.35 -0.08 33.28
C ILE A 113 -22.84 0.15 33.62
N GLN A 114 -23.63 0.62 32.65
CA GLN A 114 -25.06 0.84 32.83
C GLN A 114 -25.85 -0.46 32.97
N ILE A 115 -25.52 -1.49 32.18
CA ILE A 115 -26.07 -2.85 32.31
C ILE A 115 -25.75 -3.39 33.71
N GLN A 116 -24.52 -3.25 34.18
CA GLN A 116 -24.11 -3.67 35.53
C GLN A 116 -24.88 -2.93 36.64
N ASN A 117 -25.16 -1.63 36.45
CA ASN A 117 -25.87 -0.78 37.41
C ASN A 117 -27.40 -0.82 37.29
N GLY A 118 -27.96 -1.66 36.40
CA GLY A 118 -29.40 -1.83 36.23
C GLY A 118 -30.15 -0.60 35.70
N ARG A 119 -29.45 0.41 35.16
CA ARG A 119 -30.07 1.62 34.58
C ARG A 119 -30.05 1.52 33.06
N LYS A 120 -31.18 1.14 32.47
CA LYS A 120 -31.41 1.14 31.01
C LYS A 120 -31.66 2.57 30.52
N PHE A 121 -30.63 3.36 30.25
CA PHE A 121 -30.84 4.80 30.01
C PHE A 121 -31.11 5.22 28.55
N LEU A 122 -30.91 4.42 27.52
CA LEU A 122 -31.25 4.88 26.17
C LEU A 122 -32.11 3.85 25.44
N ALA A 123 -33.25 4.34 24.95
CA ALA A 123 -34.27 3.66 24.18
C ALA A 123 -33.69 2.54 23.34
N ASP A 124 -34.21 1.36 23.64
CA ASP A 124 -33.71 0.07 23.29
C ASP A 124 -33.87 -0.16 21.77
N TRP A 125 -32.78 0.04 21.01
CA TRP A 125 -32.75 -0.42 19.62
C TRP A 125 -33.01 -1.93 19.52
N SER A 126 -32.77 -2.67 20.60
CA SER A 126 -33.16 -4.07 20.69
C SER A 126 -34.68 -4.19 20.79
N ASP A 127 -35.42 -3.35 21.54
CA ASP A 127 -36.89 -3.35 21.51
C ASP A 127 -37.45 -3.04 20.11
N ILE A 128 -36.81 -2.12 19.36
CA ILE A 128 -37.17 -1.85 17.95
C ILE A 128 -36.86 -3.05 17.05
N MET A 129 -35.72 -3.72 17.26
CA MET A 129 -35.37 -4.96 16.56
C MET A 129 -36.32 -6.11 16.92
N PHE A 130 -36.74 -6.24 18.18
CA PHE A 130 -37.68 -7.26 18.64
C PHE A 130 -39.10 -6.95 18.15
N LEU A 131 -39.51 -5.69 18.06
CA LEU A 131 -40.77 -5.28 17.43
C LEU A 131 -40.77 -5.55 15.93
N SER A 132 -39.68 -5.25 15.21
CA SER A 132 -39.60 -5.55 13.77
C SER A 132 -39.55 -7.06 13.50
N SER A 133 -38.89 -7.83 14.35
CA SER A 133 -38.85 -9.30 14.30
C SER A 133 -40.23 -9.92 14.54
N ASN A 134 -40.97 -9.44 15.55
CA ASN A 134 -42.30 -9.94 15.88
C ASN A 134 -43.38 -9.48 14.89
N PHE A 135 -43.28 -8.26 14.34
CA PHE A 135 -44.19 -7.77 13.30
C PHE A 135 -44.11 -8.64 12.03
N PHE A 136 -42.90 -9.06 11.64
CA PHE A 136 -42.68 -9.91 10.47
C PHE A 136 -43.26 -11.34 10.64
N ILE A 137 -43.37 -11.85 11.86
CA ILE A 137 -43.93 -13.20 12.16
C ILE A 137 -45.47 -13.21 12.18
N ILE A 138 -46.13 -12.08 12.45
CA ILE A 138 -47.60 -12.00 12.57
C ILE A 138 -48.27 -11.69 11.22
N THR A 139 -47.53 -11.14 10.26
CA THR A 139 -48.04 -10.79 8.91
C THR A 139 -47.86 -11.87 7.84
N HIS A 140 -47.40 -13.07 8.21
CA HIS A 140 -47.19 -14.21 7.29
C HIS A 140 -47.90 -15.47 7.79
#